data_AF-A0A3D4H237-F1
#
_entry.id   AF-A0A3D4H237-F1
#
_cell.length_a   1.000
_cell.length_b   1.000
_cell.length_c   1.000
_cell.angle_alpha   90.00
_cell.angle_beta   90.00
_cell.angle_gamma   90.00
#
_symmetry.space_group_name_H-M   'P 1'
#
loop_
_entity.id
_entity.type
_entity.pdbx_description
1 polymer ?
#
loop_
_entity_poly.entity_id
_entity_poly.type
_entity_poly.pdbx_seq_one_letter_code
_entity_poly.pdbx_strand_id
1 'polypeptide(L)'
;ASKHADNTLIVLWSDHGWQLGEKEHWGKFTTWERSTKVPLIAVPPLTKQPSGFKPGRECHHPVSLLDLYPTVMDALDLDIRDDLDGNSLLPLIANPESRWPHLAITHVGRGTQTIRHSRWRYTQYFDGSEELYDHGRDPREWNNLIEDPEYANIAQWLSNELPRDPNYKHFVRYGDYKAVVPSDSSPMMLFGPKVEMLAESKDVSKNHPDIVLRIQNHLKTHPNSPKRFILK
;
A
#
# COMPACT_ATOMS: atom_id res chain seq x y z
N ALA A 1 -20.38 -31.78 15.98
CA ALA A 1 -19.56 -30.82 15.19
C ALA A 1 -19.12 -31.50 13.88
N SER A 2 -18.63 -30.73 12.89
CA SER A 2 -18.04 -31.28 11.65
C SER A 2 -16.83 -32.18 11.95
N LYS A 3 -16.60 -33.23 11.15
CA LYS A 3 -15.42 -34.11 11.26
C LYS A 3 -14.08 -33.40 11.01
N HIS A 4 -14.12 -32.19 10.45
CA HIS A 4 -12.93 -31.39 10.15
C HIS A 4 -12.63 -30.31 11.19
N ALA A 5 -13.51 -30.11 12.18
CA ALA A 5 -13.43 -28.98 13.10
C ALA A 5 -12.07 -28.85 13.81
N ASP A 6 -11.49 -29.96 14.24
CA ASP A 6 -10.23 -29.95 15.00
C ASP A 6 -8.99 -29.78 14.11
N ASN A 7 -9.12 -29.98 12.80
CA ASN A 7 -8.03 -29.96 11.82
C ASN A 7 -8.26 -28.94 10.71
N THR A 8 -8.87 -27.80 11.04
CA THR A 8 -9.11 -26.71 10.09
C THR A 8 -8.38 -25.44 10.54
N LEU A 9 -7.52 -24.90 9.69
CA LEU A 9 -7.05 -23.52 9.79
C LEU A 9 -8.18 -22.60 9.30
N ILE A 10 -8.62 -21.67 10.14
CA ILE A 10 -9.64 -20.68 9.77
C ILE A 10 -8.96 -19.32 9.63
N VAL A 11 -9.14 -18.68 8.49
CA VAL A 11 -8.73 -17.29 8.25
C VAL A 11 -9.93 -16.51 7.74
N LEU A 12 -10.27 -15.41 8.40
CA LEU A 12 -11.33 -14.49 7.99
C LEU A 12 -10.71 -13.11 7.76
N TRP A 13 -10.91 -12.54 6.56
CA TRP A 13 -10.39 -11.22 6.22
C TRP A 13 -11.28 -10.47 5.21
N SER A 14 -10.98 -9.20 4.96
CA SER A 14 -11.52 -8.40 3.85
C SER A 14 -10.39 -8.02 2.90
N ASP A 15 -10.69 -7.78 1.62
CA ASP A 15 -9.72 -7.34 0.62
C ASP A 15 -9.37 -5.85 0.76
N HIS A 16 -10.34 -5.04 1.19
CA HIS A 16 -10.14 -3.62 1.51
C HIS A 16 -11.20 -3.10 2.52
N GLY A 17 -10.99 -1.88 3.00
CA GLY A 17 -11.96 -1.09 3.77
C GLY A 17 -12.85 -0.21 2.88
N TRP A 18 -13.64 0.67 3.49
CA TRP A 18 -14.55 1.57 2.75
C TRP A 18 -14.79 2.87 3.51
N GLN A 19 -14.73 4.00 2.81
CA GLN A 19 -15.08 5.32 3.31
C GLN A 19 -16.52 5.67 2.95
N LEU A 20 -17.25 6.23 3.91
CA LEU A 20 -18.68 6.56 3.82
C LEU A 20 -18.92 8.08 3.89
N GLY A 21 -17.90 8.89 3.58
CA GLY A 21 -17.95 10.35 3.65
C GLY A 21 -16.83 10.96 4.49
N GLU A 22 -16.02 10.15 5.18
CA GLU A 22 -14.84 10.66 5.89
C GLU A 22 -13.89 11.37 4.93
N LYS A 23 -13.40 12.55 5.37
CA LYS A 23 -12.51 13.41 4.57
C LYS A 23 -13.08 13.74 3.18
N GLU A 24 -14.42 13.90 3.13
CA GLU A 24 -15.17 14.19 1.90
C GLU A 24 -14.97 13.13 0.80
N HIS A 25 -14.65 11.89 1.19
CA HIS A 25 -14.43 10.80 0.26
C HIS A 25 -15.45 9.67 0.40
N TRP A 26 -15.76 9.03 -0.73
CA TRP A 26 -16.64 7.88 -0.83
C TRP A 26 -15.93 6.77 -1.61
N GLY A 27 -15.87 5.57 -1.03
CA GLY A 27 -15.24 4.41 -1.66
C GLY A 27 -13.93 3.98 -1.01
N LYS A 28 -13.05 3.38 -1.82
CA LYS A 28 -11.88 2.62 -1.33
C LYS A 28 -10.53 3.03 -1.94
N PHE A 29 -10.52 4.00 -2.84
CA PHE A 29 -9.32 4.37 -3.60
C PHE A 29 -8.51 5.44 -2.87
N THR A 30 -8.22 5.20 -1.60
CA THR A 30 -7.36 6.06 -0.78
C THR A 30 -6.31 5.25 -0.05
N THR A 31 -5.30 5.96 0.41
CA THR A 31 -4.14 5.48 1.17
C THR A 31 -4.33 5.61 2.67
N TRP A 32 -5.52 5.97 3.15
CA TRP A 32 -5.80 6.18 4.57
C TRP A 32 -6.25 4.90 5.27
N GLU A 33 -6.14 4.87 6.60
CA GLU A 33 -6.41 3.70 7.44
C GLU A 33 -7.80 3.12 7.17
N ARG A 34 -8.80 3.98 6.93
CA ARG A 34 -10.18 3.54 6.68
C ARG A 34 -10.32 2.68 5.42
N SER A 35 -9.50 2.89 4.40
CA SER A 35 -9.52 2.10 3.15
C SER A 35 -8.55 0.92 3.20
N THR A 36 -7.45 1.01 3.94
CA THR A 36 -6.39 -0.02 3.89
C THR A 36 -6.37 -0.98 5.09
N LYS A 37 -6.98 -0.62 6.23
CA LYS A 37 -7.10 -1.53 7.38
C LYS A 37 -8.34 -2.39 7.27
N VAL A 38 -8.15 -3.69 7.31
CA VAL A 38 -9.20 -4.71 7.19
C VAL A 38 -9.25 -5.59 8.44
N PRO A 39 -10.40 -6.26 8.71
CA PRO A 39 -10.39 -7.38 9.64
C PRO A 39 -9.44 -8.47 9.14
N LEU A 40 -8.70 -9.07 10.06
CA LEU A 40 -7.93 -10.29 9.86
C LEU A 40 -7.98 -11.11 11.15
N ILE A 41 -8.61 -12.27 11.09
CA ILE A 41 -8.72 -13.21 12.21
C ILE A 41 -8.20 -14.56 11.74
N ALA A 42 -7.24 -15.12 12.48
CA ALA A 42 -6.68 -16.44 12.21
C ALA A 42 -6.87 -17.35 13.43
N VAL A 43 -7.37 -18.56 13.21
CA VAL A 43 -7.50 -19.61 14.23
C VAL A 43 -6.78 -20.86 13.71
N PRO A 44 -5.64 -21.23 14.32
CA PRO A 44 -4.93 -22.45 13.95
C PRO A 44 -5.77 -23.69 14.30
N PRO A 45 -5.60 -24.80 13.56
CA PRO A 45 -6.28 -26.06 13.86
C PRO A 45 -5.93 -26.53 15.28
N LEU A 46 -6.89 -27.13 15.99
CA LEU A 46 -6.69 -27.65 17.34
C LEU A 46 -5.58 -28.71 17.39
N THR A 47 -5.43 -29.49 16.32
CA THR A 47 -4.38 -30.52 16.18
C THR A 47 -2.97 -29.95 15.99
N LYS A 48 -2.83 -28.69 15.59
CA LYS A 48 -1.53 -28.08 15.24
C LYS A 48 -1.46 -26.60 15.63
N GLN A 49 -1.77 -26.32 16.90
CA GLN A 49 -1.61 -24.98 17.45
C GLN A 49 -0.12 -24.67 17.68
N PRO A 50 0.36 -23.47 17.28
CA PRO A 50 1.73 -23.10 17.58
C PRO A 50 1.93 -22.95 19.09
N SER A 51 3.12 -23.29 19.57
CA SER A 51 3.45 -23.23 21.00
C SER A 51 3.25 -21.82 21.55
N GLY A 52 2.46 -21.68 22.61
CA GLY A 52 2.14 -20.39 23.23
C GLY A 52 0.82 -19.76 22.76
N PHE A 53 0.18 -20.32 21.72
CA PHE A 53 -1.12 -19.85 21.24
C PHE A 53 -2.14 -19.77 22.39
N LYS A 54 -2.87 -18.66 22.44
CA LYS A 54 -4.03 -18.47 23.30
C LYS A 54 -5.16 -17.89 22.46
N PRO A 55 -6.38 -18.44 22.51
CA PRO A 55 -7.52 -17.90 21.77
C PRO A 55 -7.90 -16.49 22.29
N GLY A 56 -8.52 -15.69 21.42
CA GLY A 56 -9.04 -14.36 21.80
C GLY A 56 -7.96 -13.32 22.09
N ARG A 57 -6.76 -13.50 21.57
CA ARG A 57 -5.67 -12.51 21.69
C ARG A 57 -5.69 -11.55 20.51
N GLU A 58 -5.32 -10.30 20.78
CA GLU A 58 -5.19 -9.25 19.77
C GLU A 58 -3.71 -8.99 19.49
N CYS A 59 -3.39 -8.74 18.21
CA CYS A 59 -2.08 -8.27 17.77
C CYS A 59 -2.22 -6.85 17.25
N HIS A 60 -1.35 -5.95 17.71
CA HIS A 60 -1.34 -4.55 17.30
C HIS A 60 -0.22 -4.22 16.31
N HIS A 61 0.57 -5.21 15.89
CA HIS A 61 1.53 -5.04 14.80
C HIS A 61 0.79 -4.89 13.46
N PRO A 62 1.15 -3.89 12.63
CA PRO A 62 0.69 -3.86 11.25
C PRO A 62 1.22 -5.06 10.47
N VAL A 63 0.33 -5.73 9.76
CA VAL A 63 0.62 -6.88 8.90
C VAL A 63 0.03 -6.63 7.51
N SER A 64 0.50 -7.38 6.52
CA SER A 64 0.05 -7.31 5.13
C SER A 64 -0.85 -8.49 4.79
N LEU A 65 -1.79 -8.30 3.85
CA LEU A 65 -2.52 -9.44 3.27
C LEU A 65 -1.60 -10.38 2.48
N LEU A 66 -0.41 -9.91 2.07
CA LEU A 66 0.63 -10.76 1.45
C LEU A 66 1.19 -11.78 2.43
N ASP A 67 1.10 -11.53 3.74
CA ASP A 67 1.56 -12.43 4.80
C ASP A 67 0.67 -13.68 4.91
N LEU A 68 -0.52 -13.69 4.30
CA LEU A 68 -1.43 -14.85 4.31
C LEU A 68 -0.83 -16.07 3.60
N TYR A 69 -0.21 -15.89 2.43
CA TYR A 69 0.41 -16.99 1.69
C TYR A 69 1.45 -17.74 2.52
N PRO A 70 2.54 -17.09 3.01
CA PRO A 70 3.56 -17.78 3.77
C PRO A 70 3.02 -18.33 5.09
N THR A 71 2.05 -17.65 5.72
CA THR A 71 1.40 -18.18 6.94
C THR A 71 0.68 -19.50 6.70
N VAL A 72 -0.07 -19.61 5.61
CA VAL A 72 -0.79 -20.86 5.27
C VAL A 72 0.19 -21.97 4.91
N MET A 73 1.24 -21.67 4.15
CA MET A 73 2.25 -22.66 3.79
C MET A 73 3.01 -23.18 5.03
N ASP A 74 3.44 -22.26 5.90
CA ASP A 74 4.09 -22.58 7.18
C ASP A 74 3.17 -23.41 8.08
N ALA A 75 1.89 -23.03 8.20
CA ALA A 75 0.90 -23.78 8.98
C ALA A 75 0.67 -25.21 8.46
N LEU A 76 0.95 -25.47 7.19
CA LEU A 76 0.78 -26.77 6.54
C LEU A 76 2.10 -27.57 6.41
N ASP A 77 3.22 -27.08 6.95
CA ASP A 77 4.57 -27.63 6.73
C ASP A 77 4.93 -27.78 5.23
N LEU A 78 4.53 -26.80 4.41
CA LEU A 78 4.84 -26.77 2.98
C LEU A 78 5.98 -25.79 2.69
N ASP A 79 6.68 -26.03 1.59
CA ASP A 79 7.75 -25.15 1.12
C ASP A 79 7.20 -23.74 0.84
N ILE A 80 7.86 -22.75 1.44
CA ILE A 80 7.54 -21.33 1.26
C ILE A 80 8.45 -20.79 0.17
N ARG A 81 7.86 -20.10 -0.80
CA ARG A 81 8.60 -19.37 -1.82
C ARG A 81 9.36 -18.19 -1.22
N ASP A 82 10.60 -18.00 -1.64
CA ASP A 82 11.49 -16.92 -1.21
C ASP A 82 11.45 -15.69 -2.15
N ASP A 83 10.67 -15.76 -3.23
CA ASP A 83 10.50 -14.70 -4.22
C ASP A 83 9.24 -13.84 -4.01
N LEU A 84 8.60 -13.94 -2.85
CA LEU A 84 7.38 -13.21 -2.48
C LEU A 84 7.62 -12.31 -1.26
N ASP A 85 6.93 -11.17 -1.20
CA ASP A 85 7.16 -10.14 -0.17
C ASP A 85 6.54 -10.43 1.21
N GLY A 86 5.71 -11.47 1.32
CA GLY A 86 4.98 -11.79 2.55
C GLY A 86 5.86 -12.47 3.60
N ASN A 87 5.46 -12.38 4.87
CA ASN A 87 6.12 -13.01 6.01
C ASN A 87 5.14 -13.87 6.81
N SER A 88 5.57 -15.03 7.31
CA SER A 88 4.67 -15.89 8.10
C SER A 88 4.22 -15.18 9.39
N LEU A 89 2.92 -15.19 9.66
CA LEU A 89 2.29 -14.67 10.88
C LEU A 89 2.29 -15.70 12.01
N LEU A 90 2.77 -16.93 11.81
CA LEU A 90 2.77 -17.94 12.88
C LEU A 90 3.44 -17.47 14.19
N PRO A 91 4.56 -16.72 14.17
CA PRO A 91 5.14 -16.17 15.40
C PRO A 91 4.21 -15.20 16.13
N LEU A 92 3.42 -14.40 15.40
CA LEU A 92 2.43 -13.48 15.96
C LEU A 92 1.16 -14.20 16.44
N ILE A 93 0.74 -15.25 15.74
CA ILE A 93 -0.35 -16.13 16.16
C ILE A 93 0.02 -16.84 17.47
N ALA A 94 1.26 -17.32 17.59
CA ALA A 94 1.78 -17.94 18.81
C ALA A 94 1.85 -16.93 19.97
N ASN A 95 2.40 -15.75 19.71
CA ASN A 95 2.53 -14.68 20.69
C ASN A 95 2.40 -13.31 20.00
N PRO A 96 1.30 -12.56 20.24
CA PRO A 96 1.06 -11.27 19.60
C PRO A 96 2.10 -10.18 19.90
N GLU A 97 2.88 -10.36 20.97
CA GLU A 97 3.94 -9.44 21.40
C GLU A 97 5.31 -9.81 20.82
N SER A 98 5.38 -10.83 19.96
CA SER A 98 6.64 -11.22 19.30
C SER A 98 7.16 -10.09 18.44
N ARG A 99 8.49 -9.94 18.40
CA ARG A 99 9.14 -8.93 17.55
C ARG A 99 8.69 -9.08 16.10
N TRP A 100 8.17 -7.99 15.53
CA TRP A 100 7.77 -7.89 14.14
C TRP A 100 8.52 -6.76 13.44
N PRO A 101 9.61 -7.06 12.70
CA PRO A 101 10.44 -6.03 12.06
C PRO A 101 9.92 -5.58 10.68
N HIS A 102 8.76 -6.07 10.26
CA HIS A 102 8.21 -5.83 8.92
C HIS A 102 7.26 -4.63 8.90
N LEU A 103 7.24 -3.92 7.77
CA LEU A 103 6.33 -2.81 7.49
C LEU A 103 5.21 -3.28 6.57
N ALA A 104 3.98 -2.84 6.84
CA ALA A 104 2.86 -3.09 5.94
C ALA A 104 2.83 -2.02 4.84
N ILE A 105 2.98 -2.42 3.58
CA ILE A 105 2.98 -1.51 2.42
C ILE A 105 1.73 -1.76 1.58
N THR A 106 1.02 -0.69 1.22
CA THR A 106 -0.15 -0.75 0.32
C THR A 106 0.09 0.13 -0.90
N HIS A 107 -0.25 -0.39 -2.08
CA HIS A 107 -0.20 0.33 -3.34
C HIS A 107 -1.61 0.70 -3.81
N VAL A 108 -1.81 1.94 -4.25
CA VAL A 108 -3.08 2.42 -4.82
C VAL A 108 -2.83 2.90 -6.25
N GLY A 109 -2.83 1.95 -7.18
CA GLY A 109 -2.36 2.22 -8.55
C GLY A 109 -0.85 2.48 -8.59
N ARG A 110 -0.34 2.83 -9.78
CA ARG A 110 1.12 2.99 -9.97
C ARG A 110 1.65 4.26 -9.30
N GLY A 111 2.73 4.16 -8.53
CA GLY A 111 3.41 5.32 -7.93
C GLY A 111 2.72 5.97 -6.73
N THR A 112 1.56 5.48 -6.29
CA THR A 112 0.98 5.87 -4.99
C THR A 112 1.10 4.71 -4.02
N GLN A 113 1.80 4.94 -2.92
CA GLN A 113 2.17 3.93 -1.94
C GLN A 113 2.04 4.48 -0.53
N THR A 114 1.70 3.63 0.42
CA THR A 114 1.63 4.00 1.83
C THR A 114 2.24 2.90 2.70
N ILE A 115 3.01 3.31 3.70
CA ILE A 115 3.57 2.47 4.75
C ILE A 115 2.76 2.66 6.01
N ARG A 116 2.31 1.55 6.60
CA ARG A 116 1.82 1.51 7.98
C ARG A 116 2.86 0.85 8.89
N HIS A 117 3.56 1.68 9.65
CA HIS A 117 4.34 1.29 10.83
C HIS A 117 3.43 1.25 12.06
N SER A 118 3.84 0.71 13.21
CA SER A 118 2.99 0.61 14.43
C SER A 118 2.43 1.97 14.88
N ARG A 119 3.26 3.03 14.83
CA ARG A 119 2.88 4.40 15.20
C ARG A 119 2.64 5.33 14.01
N TRP A 120 3.29 5.08 12.88
CA TRP A 120 3.35 6.07 11.80
C TRP A 120 2.63 5.54 10.57
N ARG A 121 1.97 6.45 9.84
CA ARG A 121 1.64 6.23 8.44
C ARG A 121 2.34 7.28 7.59
N TYR A 122 3.02 6.82 6.56
CA TYR A 122 3.64 7.68 5.57
C TYR A 122 3.12 7.30 4.19
N THR A 123 2.73 8.29 3.40
CA THR A 123 2.19 8.09 2.06
C THR A 123 3.01 8.93 1.08
N GLN A 124 3.39 8.32 -0.03
CA GLN A 124 3.90 9.02 -1.21
C GLN A 124 2.89 8.84 -2.34
N TYR A 125 2.44 9.94 -2.92
CA TYR A 125 1.54 9.93 -4.07
C TYR A 125 2.31 9.93 -5.39
N PHE A 126 1.61 9.53 -6.45
CA PHE A 126 2.16 9.46 -7.80
C PHE A 126 2.73 10.80 -8.28
N ASP A 127 2.21 11.91 -7.75
CA ASP A 127 2.61 13.26 -8.11
C ASP A 127 3.78 13.82 -7.30
N GLY A 128 4.37 13.00 -6.42
CA GLY A 128 5.45 13.36 -5.53
C GLY A 128 5.01 14.13 -4.28
N SER A 129 3.70 14.38 -4.09
CA SER A 129 3.21 14.85 -2.80
C SER A 129 3.28 13.73 -1.76
N GLU A 130 3.39 14.11 -0.50
CA GLU A 130 3.62 13.20 0.61
C GLU A 130 2.72 13.56 1.80
N GLU A 131 2.39 12.57 2.62
CA GLU A 131 1.68 12.74 3.89
C GLU A 131 2.36 11.93 4.99
N LEU A 132 2.38 12.48 6.20
CA LEU A 132 2.84 11.79 7.41
C LEU A 132 1.82 11.96 8.54
N TYR A 133 1.45 10.87 9.20
CA TYR A 133 0.50 10.87 10.32
C TYR A 133 1.04 10.10 11.53
N ASP A 134 0.92 10.70 12.73
CA ASP A 134 1.14 10.02 14.01
C ASP A 134 -0.14 9.34 14.49
N HIS A 135 -0.28 8.03 14.28
CA HIS A 135 -1.46 7.28 14.73
C HIS A 135 -1.58 7.17 16.25
N GLY A 136 -0.52 7.44 17.00
CA GLY A 136 -0.57 7.50 18.46
C GLY A 136 -1.32 8.74 18.98
N ARG A 137 -1.34 9.82 18.20
CA ARG A 137 -1.98 11.11 18.56
C ARG A 137 -3.20 11.42 17.70
N ASP A 138 -3.17 11.01 16.44
CA ASP A 138 -4.20 11.25 15.45
C ASP A 138 -4.54 9.95 14.68
N PRO A 139 -5.28 9.02 15.33
CA PRO A 139 -5.67 7.75 14.72
C PRO A 139 -6.66 7.90 13.55
N ARG A 140 -7.08 9.13 13.22
CA ARG A 140 -7.99 9.44 12.12
C ARG A 140 -7.35 10.31 11.03
N GLU A 141 -6.04 10.55 11.11
CA GLU A 141 -5.20 11.08 10.03
C GLU A 141 -5.67 12.46 9.53
N TRP A 142 -6.11 13.35 10.43
CA TRP A 142 -6.55 14.71 10.11
C TRP A 142 -5.41 15.71 10.00
N ASN A 143 -4.33 15.51 10.75
CA ASN A 143 -3.22 16.45 10.85
C ASN A 143 -2.01 15.88 10.11
N ASN A 144 -1.80 16.34 8.87
CA ASN A 144 -0.62 15.97 8.10
C ASN A 144 0.62 16.67 8.68
N LEU A 145 1.62 15.88 9.06
CA LEU A 145 2.86 16.32 9.70
C LEU A 145 4.04 16.42 8.72
N ILE A 146 3.81 16.25 7.41
CA ILE A 146 4.90 16.17 6.42
C ILE A 146 5.77 17.44 6.37
N GLU A 147 5.18 18.61 6.61
CA GLU A 147 5.88 19.90 6.60
C GLU A 147 6.50 20.28 7.95
N ASP A 148 6.24 19.48 9.00
CA ASP A 148 6.74 19.77 10.35
C ASP A 148 8.20 19.29 10.48
N PRO A 149 9.16 20.21 10.70
CA PRO A 149 10.58 19.87 10.78
C PRO A 149 10.93 18.93 11.95
N GLU A 150 10.09 18.85 13.00
CA GLU A 150 10.29 17.92 14.11
C GLU A 150 10.26 16.46 13.63
N TYR A 151 9.44 16.16 12.62
CA TYR A 151 9.21 14.79 12.12
C TYR A 151 9.94 14.49 10.80
N ALA A 152 10.77 15.40 10.30
CA ALA A 152 11.49 15.23 9.03
C ALA A 152 12.33 13.93 8.98
N ASN A 153 12.98 13.55 10.09
CA ASN A 153 13.75 12.31 10.16
C ASN A 153 12.87 11.05 10.04
N ILE A 154 11.64 11.10 10.56
CA ILE A 154 10.68 9.98 10.46
C ILE A 154 10.17 9.86 9.04
N ALA A 155 9.79 10.98 8.42
CA ALA A 155 9.40 11.01 7.00
C ALA A 155 10.52 10.45 6.12
N GLN A 156 11.76 10.90 6.31
CA GLN A 156 12.91 10.46 5.52
C GLN A 156 13.21 8.98 5.71
N TRP A 157 13.12 8.46 6.93
CA TRP A 157 13.26 7.03 7.19
C TRP A 157 12.21 6.22 6.44
N LEU A 158 10.92 6.53 6.62
CA LEU A 158 9.84 5.78 5.97
C LEU A 158 9.89 5.90 4.43
N SER A 159 10.24 7.07 3.91
CA SER A 159 10.47 7.27 2.47
C SER A 159 11.54 6.35 1.89
N ASN A 160 12.58 6.02 2.67
CA ASN A 160 13.63 5.10 2.24
C ASN A 160 13.20 3.63 2.28
N GLU A 161 12.17 3.29 3.04
CA GLU A 161 11.61 1.94 3.11
C GLU A 161 10.63 1.64 1.96
N LEU A 162 10.17 2.66 1.24
CA LEU A 162 9.29 2.44 0.09
C LEU A 162 10.06 1.78 -1.06
N PRO A 163 9.50 0.72 -1.69
CA PRO A 163 10.10 0.12 -2.87
C PRO A 163 10.04 1.13 -4.02
N ARG A 164 11.20 1.40 -4.62
CA ARG A 164 11.36 2.28 -5.77
C ARG A 164 11.40 1.46 -7.04
N ASP A 165 10.60 1.82 -8.02
CA ASP A 165 10.72 1.27 -9.36
C ASP A 165 11.87 1.98 -10.09
N PRO A 166 12.99 1.31 -10.39
CA PRO A 166 14.14 1.94 -11.02
C PRO A 166 13.81 2.41 -12.45
N ASN A 167 12.72 1.94 -13.06
CA ASN A 167 12.35 2.27 -14.44
C ASN A 167 11.56 3.57 -14.56
N TYR A 168 11.06 4.14 -13.46
CA TYR A 168 10.20 5.33 -13.48
C TYR A 168 10.72 6.45 -12.61
N LYS A 169 10.69 7.66 -13.16
CA LYS A 169 11.13 8.87 -12.47
C LYS A 169 10.01 9.54 -11.67
N HIS A 170 8.81 9.64 -12.24
CA HIS A 170 7.59 10.14 -11.57
C HIS A 170 6.38 9.96 -12.50
N PHE A 171 5.19 10.24 -11.96
CA PHE A 171 3.93 10.21 -12.69
C PHE A 171 3.36 11.61 -12.83
N VAL A 172 2.62 11.85 -13.90
CA VAL A 172 1.89 13.09 -14.13
C VAL A 172 0.43 12.80 -14.40
N ARG A 173 -0.48 13.60 -13.85
CA ARG A 173 -1.89 13.53 -14.22
C ARG A 173 -2.27 14.71 -15.11
N TYR A 174 -2.80 14.42 -16.31
CA TYR A 174 -3.25 15.40 -17.31
C TYR A 174 -4.69 15.08 -17.73
N GLY A 175 -5.65 15.85 -17.23
CA GLY A 175 -7.07 15.56 -17.44
C GLY A 175 -7.43 14.14 -16.98
N ASP A 176 -8.00 13.35 -17.90
CA ASP A 176 -8.30 11.94 -17.65
C ASP A 176 -7.03 11.07 -17.64
N TYR A 177 -5.92 11.49 -18.24
CA TYR A 177 -4.75 10.63 -18.43
C TYR A 177 -3.76 10.68 -17.27
N LYS A 178 -3.09 9.55 -17.04
CA LYS A 178 -1.90 9.43 -16.20
C LYS A 178 -0.70 9.11 -17.09
N ALA A 179 0.26 10.00 -17.13
CA ALA A 179 1.52 9.79 -17.82
C ALA A 179 2.56 9.20 -16.86
N VAL A 180 3.33 8.24 -17.35
CA VAL A 180 4.49 7.68 -16.67
C VAL A 180 5.74 8.22 -17.33
N VAL A 181 6.61 8.85 -16.55
CA VAL A 181 7.88 9.39 -17.02
C VAL A 181 8.98 8.39 -16.71
N PRO A 182 9.58 7.72 -17.71
CA PRO A 182 10.67 6.76 -17.48
C PRO A 182 11.92 7.42 -16.91
N SER A 183 12.73 6.64 -16.19
CA SER A 183 14.02 7.07 -15.65
C SER A 183 15.14 7.06 -16.70
N ASP A 184 15.00 6.24 -17.75
CA ASP A 184 16.01 5.90 -18.76
C ASP A 184 15.88 6.69 -20.08
N SER A 185 15.17 7.83 -20.05
CA SER A 185 14.84 8.64 -21.23
C SER A 185 13.97 7.95 -22.29
N SER A 186 13.44 6.75 -21.99
CA SER A 186 12.45 6.10 -22.84
C SER A 186 11.21 6.99 -23.06
N PRO A 187 10.44 6.78 -24.14
CA PRO A 187 9.23 7.55 -24.40
C PRO A 187 8.24 7.49 -23.24
N MET A 188 7.62 8.63 -22.95
CA MET A 188 6.58 8.74 -21.94
C MET A 188 5.39 7.85 -22.31
N MET A 189 4.92 7.06 -21.35
CA MET A 189 3.73 6.23 -21.50
C MET A 189 2.51 7.00 -20.99
N LEU A 190 1.33 6.73 -21.54
CA LEU A 190 0.08 7.40 -21.18
C LEU A 190 -1.01 6.35 -20.93
N PHE A 191 -1.69 6.43 -19.79
CA PHE A 191 -2.76 5.52 -19.38
C PHE A 191 -4.04 6.31 -19.12
N GLY A 192 -5.20 5.79 -19.53
CA GLY A 192 -6.48 6.50 -19.47
C GLY A 192 -7.60 5.69 -18.78
N PRO A 193 -8.35 6.25 -17.81
CA PRO A 193 -9.37 5.55 -17.03
C PRO A 193 -10.58 5.14 -17.88
N LYS A 194 -10.90 5.88 -18.96
CA LYS A 194 -11.96 5.51 -19.91
C LYS A 194 -11.64 4.26 -20.73
N VAL A 195 -10.37 3.84 -20.76
CA VAL A 195 -9.91 2.67 -21.53
C VAL A 195 -9.78 1.44 -20.64
N GLU A 196 -9.45 1.61 -19.34
CA GLU A 196 -8.93 0.48 -18.54
C GLU A 196 -9.41 0.36 -17.09
N MET A 197 -10.40 1.16 -16.63
CA MET A 197 -10.91 1.10 -15.25
C MET A 197 -9.81 0.81 -14.20
N LEU A 198 -8.80 1.70 -14.12
CA LEU A 198 -7.71 1.68 -13.12
C LEU A 198 -6.59 0.64 -13.31
N ALA A 199 -6.65 -0.25 -14.32
CA ALA A 199 -5.63 -1.28 -14.49
C ALA A 199 -4.26 -0.74 -14.97
N GLU A 200 -4.21 0.44 -15.61
CA GLU A 200 -2.98 1.03 -16.17
C GLU A 200 -2.13 0.01 -16.95
N SER A 201 -2.79 -0.81 -17.78
CA SER A 201 -2.24 -1.96 -18.50
C SER A 201 -1.92 -1.70 -19.98
N LYS A 202 -2.45 -0.65 -20.59
CA LYS A 202 -2.31 -0.34 -22.02
C LYS A 202 -1.84 1.10 -22.19
N ASP A 203 -0.63 1.21 -22.71
CA ASP A 203 -0.08 2.48 -23.14
C ASP A 203 -0.83 3.00 -24.38
N VAL A 204 -1.44 4.17 -24.25
CA VAL A 204 -2.13 4.89 -25.33
C VAL A 204 -1.36 6.12 -25.82
N SER A 205 -0.09 6.29 -25.40
CA SER A 205 0.77 7.41 -25.77
C SER A 205 0.83 7.66 -27.28
N LYS A 206 0.93 6.58 -28.07
CA LYS A 206 0.98 6.63 -29.55
C LYS A 206 -0.29 7.20 -30.19
N ASN A 207 -1.44 7.04 -29.54
CA ASN A 207 -2.72 7.56 -30.04
C ASN A 207 -2.96 9.03 -29.65
N HIS A 208 -2.15 9.55 -28.72
CA HIS A 208 -2.30 10.88 -28.13
C HIS A 208 -0.95 11.65 -28.07
N PRO A 209 -0.23 11.79 -29.22
CA PRO A 209 1.09 12.42 -29.24
C PRO A 209 1.05 13.91 -28.84
N ASP A 210 -0.07 14.59 -29.07
CA ASP A 210 -0.31 15.98 -28.67
C ASP A 210 -0.34 16.14 -27.15
N ILE A 211 -0.97 15.20 -26.43
CA ILE A 211 -1.00 15.18 -24.96
C ILE A 211 0.40 14.94 -24.40
N VAL A 212 1.11 13.95 -24.94
CA VAL A 212 2.51 13.67 -24.54
C VAL A 212 3.38 14.92 -24.69
N LEU A 213 3.30 15.60 -25.85
CA LEU A 213 4.08 16.81 -26.10
C LEU A 213 3.73 17.95 -25.14
N ARG A 214 2.44 18.14 -24.80
CA ARG A 214 2.01 19.14 -23.81
C ARG A 214 2.60 18.87 -22.43
N ILE A 215 2.55 17.61 -21.97
CA ILE A 215 3.11 17.22 -20.68
C ILE A 215 4.63 17.43 -20.68
N GLN A 216 5.33 17.03 -21.73
CA GLN A 216 6.77 17.24 -21.86
C GLN A 216 7.15 18.72 -21.81
N ASN A 217 6.44 19.58 -22.54
CA ASN A 217 6.69 21.02 -22.55
C ASN A 217 6.41 21.64 -21.17
N HIS A 218 5.36 21.21 -20.48
CA HIS A 218 5.08 21.66 -19.13
C HIS A 218 6.22 21.27 -18.18
N LEU A 219 6.62 19.99 -18.14
CA LEU A 219 7.70 19.53 -17.27
C LEU A 219 9.05 20.23 -17.52
N LYS A 220 9.34 20.60 -18.77
CA LYS A 220 10.54 21.39 -19.12
C LYS A 220 10.49 22.82 -18.59
N THR A 221 9.32 23.45 -18.65
CA THR A 221 9.13 24.85 -18.22
C THR A 221 8.89 24.97 -16.72
N HIS A 222 8.50 23.88 -16.07
CA HIS A 222 8.07 23.82 -14.67
C HIS A 222 8.75 22.66 -13.91
N PRO A 223 10.09 22.64 -13.82
CA PRO A 223 10.83 21.50 -13.28
C PRO A 223 10.46 21.17 -11.82
N ASN A 224 10.09 22.20 -11.04
CA ASN A 224 9.78 22.10 -9.61
C ASN A 224 8.28 22.16 -9.32
N SER A 225 7.42 22.19 -10.33
CA SER A 225 5.97 22.23 -10.09
C SER A 225 5.43 20.89 -9.60
N PRO A 226 4.30 20.90 -8.86
CA PRO A 226 3.62 19.68 -8.43
C PRO A 226 3.42 18.78 -9.65
N LYS A 227 3.64 17.46 -9.55
CA LYS A 227 3.51 16.59 -10.73
C LYS A 227 2.06 16.26 -11.05
N ARG A 228 1.11 16.73 -10.24
CA ARG A 228 -0.32 16.78 -10.53
C ARG A 228 -0.68 18.19 -10.95
N PHE A 229 -1.00 18.36 -12.23
CA PHE A 229 -1.53 19.60 -12.75
C PHE A 229 -2.69 19.31 -13.69
N ILE A 230 -3.85 19.85 -13.35
CA ILE A 230 -4.99 19.83 -14.25
C ILE A 230 -4.78 20.99 -15.23
N LEU A 231 -4.15 20.71 -16.37
CA LEU A 231 -4.15 21.64 -17.50
C LEU A 231 -5.58 21.63 -18.06
N LYS A 232 -6.30 22.74 -17.87
CA LYS A 232 -7.59 23.00 -18.50
C LYS A 232 -7.43 23.18 -20.00
#